data_AF-A0A0M3RAB3-F1
#
_entry.id   AF-A0A0M3RAB3-F1
#
_cell.length_a   1.000
_cell.length_b   1.000
_cell.length_c   1.000
_cell.angle_alpha   90.00
_cell.angle_beta   90.00
_cell.angle_gamma   90.00
#
_symmetry.space_group_name_H-M   'P 1'
#
loop_
_entity.id
_entity.type
_entity.pdbx_description
1 polymer ?
#
loop_
_entity_poly.entity_id
_entity_poly.type
_entity_poly.pdbx_seq_one_letter_code
_entity_poly.pdbx_strand_id
1 'polypeptide(L)' 'MNVIHWYDFLTPTTPMASITFGLVFTLLATIIIGFQFKSMRVAVFIFVICLIVTFGGTAFLNFIGYYG' A
#
# COMPACT_ATOMS: atom_id res chain seq x y z
N MET A 1 -9.14 16.34 10.66
CA MET A 1 -9.79 15.11 10.14
C MET A 1 -8.75 14.17 9.52
N ASN A 2 -7.60 13.97 10.19
CA ASN A 2 -6.50 13.10 9.74
C ASN A 2 -6.31 11.92 10.72
N VAL A 3 -7.40 11.46 11.32
CA VAL A 3 -7.37 10.31 12.23
C VAL A 3 -7.59 9.08 11.38
N ILE A 4 -6.64 8.14 11.43
CA ILE A 4 -6.79 6.84 10.80
C ILE A 4 -7.79 6.04 11.64
N HIS A 5 -8.84 5.56 11.00
CA HIS A 5 -9.83 4.70 11.62
C HIS A 5 -9.60 3.24 11.26
N TRP A 6 -10.12 2.33 12.09
CA TRP A 6 -10.01 0.90 11.82
C TRP A 6 -10.63 0.50 10.48
N TYR A 7 -11.77 1.06 10.11
CA TYR A 7 -12.46 0.74 8.85
C TYR A 7 -11.72 1.24 7.60
N ASP A 8 -10.74 2.13 7.74
CA ASP A 8 -9.95 2.63 6.61
C ASP A 8 -9.11 1.53 5.95
N PHE A 9 -8.96 0.36 6.60
CA PHE A 9 -8.30 -0.80 5.98
C PHE A 9 -9.07 -1.32 4.76
N LEU A 10 -10.40 -1.15 4.72
CA LEU A 10 -11.26 -1.56 3.61
C LEU A 10 -11.43 -0.42 2.61
N THR A 11 -11.76 0.77 3.13
CA THR A 11 -12.06 1.95 2.32
C THR A 11 -11.32 3.13 2.93
N PRO A 12 -10.08 3.40 2.48
CA PRO A 12 -9.30 4.46 3.08
C PRO A 12 -9.91 5.82 2.75
N THR A 13 -10.40 6.51 3.79
CA THR A 13 -11.07 7.80 3.65
C THR A 13 -10.10 8.99 3.55
N THR A 14 -8.81 8.75 3.79
CA THR A 14 -7.76 9.77 3.69
C THR A 14 -6.54 9.26 2.91
N PRO A 15 -5.73 10.16 2.32
CA PRO A 15 -4.49 9.77 1.65
C PRO A 15 -3.52 9.07 2.63
N MET A 16 -3.48 9.55 3.88
CA MET A 16 -2.63 8.98 4.92
C MET A 16 -3.04 7.55 5.27
N ALA A 17 -4.33 7.25 5.33
CA ALA A 17 -4.80 5.90 5.55
C ALA A 17 -4.43 4.97 4.38
N SER A 18 -4.58 5.44 3.14
CA SER A 18 -4.20 4.66 1.93
C SER A 18 -2.72 4.28 1.93
N ILE A 19 -1.85 5.23 2.27
CA ILE A 19 -0.40 4.98 2.37
C ILE A 19 -0.11 4.01 3.52
N THR A 20 -0.69 4.24 4.70
CA THR A 20 -0.46 3.41 5.88
C THR A 20 -0.82 1.95 5.61
N PHE A 21 -2.05 1.68 5.16
CA PHE A 21 -2.48 0.31 4.87
C PHE A 21 -1.78 -0.27 3.64
N GLY A 22 -1.51 0.54 2.61
CA GLY A 22 -0.73 0.11 1.44
C GLY A 22 0.68 -0.35 1.81
N LEU A 23 1.36 0.33 2.74
CA LEU A 23 2.67 -0.06 3.26
C LEU A 23 2.59 -1.36 4.09
N VAL A 24 1.56 -1.50 4.93
CA VAL A 24 1.32 -2.76 5.68
C VAL A 24 1.14 -3.93 4.72
N PHE A 25 0.29 -3.80 3.70
CA PHE A 25 0.09 -4.85 2.71
C PHE A 25 1.32 -5.09 1.84
N THR A 26 2.10 -4.04 1.52
CA THR A 26 3.38 -4.18 0.82
C THR A 26 4.36 -5.05 1.60
N LEU A 27 4.49 -4.83 2.90
CA LEU A 27 5.36 -5.65 3.76
C LEU A 27 4.86 -7.10 3.83
N LEU A 28 3.55 -7.31 4.04
CA LEU A 28 2.97 -8.65 4.08
C LEU A 28 3.17 -9.40 2.75
N ALA A 29 2.88 -8.77 1.62
CA ALA A 29 3.06 -9.36 0.30
C ALA A 29 4.53 -9.72 0.01
N THR A 30 5.45 -8.82 0.36
CA THR A 30 6.89 -9.03 0.20
C THR A 30 7.37 -10.22 1.03
N ILE A 31 6.91 -10.34 2.28
CA ILE A 31 7.26 -11.45 3.17
C ILE A 31 6.69 -12.77 2.62
N ILE A 32 5.40 -12.80 2.26
CA ILE A 32 4.73 -14.01 1.75
C ILE A 32 5.42 -14.50 0.47
N ILE A 33 5.65 -13.60 -0.50
CA ILE A 33 6.28 -13.97 -1.77
C ILE A 33 7.76 -14.32 -1.57
N GLY A 34 8.47 -13.60 -0.69
CA GLY A 34 9.84 -13.92 -0.33
C GLY A 34 9.98 -15.34 0.24
N PHE A 35 9.08 -15.75 1.12
CA PHE A 35 9.05 -17.11 1.65
C PHE A 35 8.63 -18.15 0.61
N GLN A 36 7.64 -17.84 -0.24
CA GLN A 36 7.14 -18.76 -1.26
C GLN A 36 8.19 -19.09 -2.32
N PHE A 37 8.90 -18.08 -2.84
CA PHE A 37 9.87 -18.27 -3.92
C PHE A 37 11.30 -18.48 -3.42
N LYS A 38 11.55 -18.31 -2.12
CA LYS A 38 12.89 -18.38 -1.48
C LYS A 38 13.95 -17.56 -2.22
N SER A 39 13.53 -16.47 -2.87
CA SER A 39 14.38 -15.65 -3.73
C SER A 39 14.31 -14.19 -3.31
N MET A 40 15.43 -13.67 -2.81
CA MET A 40 15.54 -12.28 -2.38
C MET A 40 15.31 -11.31 -3.54
N ARG A 41 15.69 -11.69 -4.77
CA ARG A 41 15.48 -10.86 -5.96
C ARG A 41 13.99 -10.68 -6.25
N VAL A 42 13.20 -11.75 -6.13
CA VAL A 42 11.75 -11.72 -6.33
C VAL A 42 11.08 -10.90 -5.23
N ALA A 43 11.49 -11.09 -3.97
CA ALA A 43 10.98 -10.30 -2.85
C ALA A 43 11.20 -8.79 -3.04
N VAL A 44 12.43 -8.38 -3.39
CA VAL A 44 12.77 -6.96 -3.63
C VAL A 44 11.99 -6.40 -4.81
N PHE A 45 11.84 -7.16 -5.90
CA PHE A 45 11.08 -6.72 -7.07
C PHE A 45 9.61 -6.45 -6.72
N ILE A 46 8.97 -7.36 -5.99
CA ILE A 46 7.60 -7.18 -5.51
C ILE A 46 7.49 -5.99 -4.56
N PHE A 47 8.43 -5.84 -3.62
CA PHE A 47 8.42 -4.71 -2.69
C PHE A 47 8.40 -3.37 -3.45
N VAL A 48 9.28 -3.20 -4.45
CA VAL A 48 9.33 -1.98 -5.26
C VAL A 48 8.04 -1.76 -6.05
N ILE A 49 7.48 -2.82 -6.66
CA ILE A 49 6.20 -2.71 -7.39
C ILE A 49 5.08 -2.27 -6.45
N CYS A 50 4.95 -2.91 -5.29
CA CYS A 50 3.92 -2.59 -4.31
C CYS A 50 4.04 -1.16 -3.77
N LEU A 51 5.26 -0.64 -3.59
CA LEU A 51 5.48 0.76 -3.25
C LEU A 51 5.00 1.69 -4.37
N ILE A 52 5.36 1.42 -5.63
CA ILE A 52 4.93 2.22 -6.78
C ILE A 52 3.40 2.24 -6.87
N VAL A 53 2.75 1.09 -6.70
CA VAL A 53 1.29 0.98 -6.71
C VAL A 53 0.68 1.74 -5.53
N THR A 54 1.25 1.65 -4.34
CA THR A 54 0.75 2.34 -3.13
C THR A 54 0.82 3.86 -3.30
N PHE A 55 1.98 4.39 -3.65
CA PHE A 55 2.16 5.84 -3.81
C PHE A 55 1.48 6.37 -5.07
N GLY A 56 1.64 5.67 -6.20
CA GLY A 56 1.02 6.06 -7.47
C GLY A 56 -0.51 5.98 -7.42
N GLY A 57 -1.06 4.91 -6.84
CA GLY A 57 -2.49 4.75 -6.63
C GLY A 57 -3.05 5.82 -5.70
N THR A 58 -2.39 6.08 -4.57
CA THR A 58 -2.83 7.15 -3.65
C THR A 58 -2.76 8.53 -4.30
N ALA A 59 -1.69 8.83 -5.03
CA ALA A 59 -1.54 10.10 -5.75
C ALA A 59 -2.62 10.27 -6.82
N PHE A 60 -2.95 9.21 -7.56
CA PHE A 60 -4.02 9.20 -8.54
C PHE A 60 -5.39 9.43 -7.89
N LEU A 61 -5.70 8.72 -6.80
CA LEU A 61 -6.95 8.89 -6.05
C LEU A 61 -7.10 10.31 -5.50
N ASN A 62 -6.01 10.89 -5.00
CA ASN A 62 -6.00 12.28 -4.55
C ASN A 62 -6.22 13.26 -5.71
N PHE A 63 -5.56 13.03 -6.85
CA PHE A 63 -5.72 13.87 -8.05
C PHE A 63 -7.16 13.91 -8.56
N ILE A 64 -7.91 12.81 -8.50
CA ILE A 64 -9.32 12.75 -8.91
C ILE A 64 -10.31 13.23 -7.83
N GLY A 65 -9.81 13.73 -6.70
CA GLY A 65 -10.65 14.25 -5.61
C GLY A 65 -11.33 13.18 -4.75
N TYR A 66 -10.85 11.93 -4.76
CA TYR A 66 -11.46 10.84 -3.99
C TYR A 66 -11.47 11.09 -2.47
N TYR A 67 -10.46 11.80 -1.95
CA TYR A 67 -10.33 12.09 -0.51
C TYR A 67 -10.80 13.51 -0.13
N GLY A 68 -11.43 14.24 -1.05
CA GLY A 68 -11.88 15.63 -0.89
C GLY A 68 -13.33 15.76 -0.44
#